data_AF-A0A6I2SZ32-F1
#
_entry.id   AF-A0A6I2SZ32-F1
#
_cell.length_a   1.000
_cell.length_b   1.000
_cell.length_c   1.000
_cell.angle_alpha   90.00
_cell.angle_beta   90.00
_cell.angle_gamma   90.00
#
_symmetry.space_group_name_H-M   'P 1'
#
loop_
_entity.id
_entity.type
_entity.pdbx_description
1 polymer ?
#
loop_
_entity_poly.entity_id
_entity_poly.type
_entity_poly.pdbx_seq_one_letter_code
_entity_poly.pdbx_strand_id
1 'polypeptide(L)'
;MELLRLFVLLPLFAFFYQLYRFAVTQHGIAREKACFSLGITYFCIGTLCLVLRVQILALPGVLFLMMALLLIAKGLDRKDKKIFIDRYDDDNTP
;
A
#
# COMPACT_ATOMS: atom_id res chain seq x y z
N MET A 1 10.34 -27.07 13.07
CA MET A 1 9.74 -25.83 13.60
C MET A 1 9.80 -24.67 12.60
N GLU A 2 10.91 -24.48 11.86
CA GLU A 2 11.05 -23.44 10.82
C GLU A 2 9.98 -23.51 9.71
N LEU A 3 9.70 -24.71 9.18
CA LEU A 3 8.68 -24.90 8.12
C LEU A 3 7.26 -24.51 8.56
N LEU A 4 6.89 -24.76 9.83
CA LEU A 4 5.59 -24.39 10.37
C LEU A 4 5.44 -22.86 10.46
N ARG A 5 6.51 -22.14 10.83
CA ARG A 5 6.53 -20.67 10.84
C ARG A 5 6.35 -20.10 9.44
N LEU A 6 6.97 -20.73 8.43
CA LEU A 6 6.81 -20.33 7.03
C LEU A 6 5.36 -20.53 6.53
N PHE A 7 4.73 -21.63 6.94
CA PHE A 7 3.35 -21.95 6.58
C PHE A 7 2.34 -20.96 7.15
N VAL A 8 2.62 -20.39 8.33
CA VAL A 8 1.80 -19.33 8.95
C VAL A 8 2.07 -17.96 8.28
N LEU A 9 3.29 -17.72 7.80
CA LEU A 9 3.66 -16.47 7.14
C LEU A 9 2.97 -16.31 5.77
N LEU A 10 2.73 -17.41 5.07
CA LEU A 10 2.17 -17.42 3.73
C LEU A 10 0.73 -16.84 3.63
N PRO A 11 -0.25 -17.27 4.46
CA PRO A 11 -1.59 -16.66 4.44
C PRO A 11 -1.57 -15.20 4.89
N LEU A 12 -0.66 -14.84 5.80
CA LEU A 12 -0.46 -13.45 6.23
C LEU A 12 0.01 -12.57 5.05
N PHE A 13 0.97 -13.05 4.26
CA PHE A 13 1.41 -12.37 3.03
C PHE A 13 0.29 -12.24 2.00
N ALA A 14 -0.51 -13.29 1.80
CA ALA A 14 -1.65 -13.26 0.90
C ALA A 14 -2.68 -12.20 1.32
N PHE A 15 -2.96 -12.08 2.61
CA PHE A 15 -3.86 -11.07 3.17
C PHE A 15 -3.37 -9.64 2.89
N PHE A 16 -2.08 -9.38 3.13
CA PHE A 16 -1.49 -8.07 2.84
C PHE A 16 -1.46 -7.75 1.34
N TYR A 17 -1.21 -8.76 0.50
CA TYR A 17 -1.31 -8.58 -0.94
C TYR A 17 -2.74 -8.23 -1.39
N GLN A 18 -3.75 -8.84 -0.77
CA GLN A 18 -5.16 -8.56 -1.07
C GLN A 18 -5.55 -7.13 -0.66
N LEU A 19 -5.12 -6.67 0.52
CA LEU A 19 -5.30 -5.28 0.94
C LEU A 19 -4.62 -4.29 0.01
N TYR A 20 -3.40 -4.61 -0.44
CA TYR A 20 -2.69 -3.78 -1.43
C TYR A 20 -3.49 -3.69 -2.74
N ARG A 21 -3.97 -4.82 -3.27
CA ARG A 21 -4.79 -4.84 -4.49
C ARG A 21 -6.05 -4.02 -4.31
N PHE A 22 -6.75 -4.18 -3.19
CA PHE A 22 -7.96 -3.42 -2.86
C PHE A 22 -7.70 -1.90 -2.86
N ALA A 23 -6.61 -1.45 -2.24
CA ALA A 23 -6.23 -0.03 -2.21
C ALA A 23 -6.01 0.54 -3.62
N VAL A 24 -5.31 -0.20 -4.47
CA VAL A 24 -4.95 0.23 -5.83
C VAL A 24 -6.16 0.23 -6.77
N THR A 25 -7.15 -0.64 -6.55
CA THR A 25 -8.37 -0.72 -7.36
C THR A 25 -9.38 0.39 -7.09
N GLN A 26 -9.22 1.18 -6.01
CA GLN A 26 -10.11 2.31 -5.78
C GLN A 26 -9.84 3.46 -6.75
N HIS A 27 -10.75 4.43 -6.81
CA HIS A 27 -10.64 5.63 -7.64
C HIS A 27 -10.76 6.90 -6.78
N GLY A 28 -10.32 8.05 -7.33
CA GLY A 28 -10.60 9.32 -6.66
C GLY A 28 -9.78 9.56 -5.39
N ILE A 29 -10.42 10.34 -4.53
CA ILE A 29 -9.96 10.66 -3.16
C ILE A 29 -9.95 9.39 -2.28
N ALA A 30 -10.83 8.43 -2.57
CA ALA A 30 -10.89 7.16 -1.83
C ALA A 30 -9.61 6.34 -2.02
N ARG A 31 -9.08 6.27 -3.25
CA ARG A 31 -7.77 5.67 -3.54
C ARG A 31 -6.64 6.36 -2.80
N GLU A 32 -6.60 7.69 -2.79
CA GLU A 32 -5.55 8.43 -2.08
C GLU A 32 -5.55 8.10 -0.59
N LYS A 33 -6.71 8.20 0.07
CA LYS A 33 -6.85 7.90 1.50
C LYS A 33 -6.49 6.44 1.81
N ALA A 34 -6.96 5.49 1.00
CA ALA A 34 -6.67 4.07 1.19
C ALA A 34 -5.18 3.76 0.98
N CYS A 35 -4.58 4.28 -0.10
CA CYS A 35 -3.15 4.11 -0.39
C CYS A 35 -2.26 4.73 0.69
N PHE A 36 -2.56 5.94 1.18
CA PHE A 36 -1.80 6.58 2.25
C PHE A 36 -1.94 5.82 3.57
N SER A 37 -3.17 5.48 3.98
CA SER A 37 -3.43 4.78 5.23
C SER A 37 -2.76 3.40 5.25
N LEU A 38 -2.91 2.61 4.18
CA LEU A 38 -2.26 1.30 4.06
C LEU A 38 -0.74 1.43 3.86
N GLY A 39 -0.28 2.46 3.15
CA GLY A 39 1.13 2.78 3.01
C GLY A 39 1.81 3.03 4.36
N ILE A 40 1.21 3.87 5.21
CA ILE A 40 1.71 4.13 6.57
C ILE A 40 1.70 2.85 7.40
N THR A 41 0.65 2.04 7.28
CA THR A 41 0.52 0.78 8.03
C THR A 41 1.65 -0.20 7.65
N TYR A 42 1.92 -0.38 6.36
CA TYR A 42 3.06 -1.19 5.90
C TYR A 42 4.40 -0.61 6.26
N PHE A 43 4.51 0.72 6.28
CA PHE A 43 5.74 1.37 6.73
C PHE A 43 6.02 1.00 8.20
N CYS A 44 5.05 1.16 9.10
CA CYS A 44 5.19 0.80 10.50
C CYS A 44 5.52 -0.68 10.72
N ILE A 45 4.83 -1.60 10.04
CA ILE A 45 5.08 -3.04 10.14
C ILE A 45 6.48 -3.40 9.62
N GLY A 46 6.88 -2.84 8.47
CA GLY A 46 8.20 -3.04 7.90
C GLY A 46 9.32 -2.54 8.81
N THR A 47 9.16 -1.34 9.38
CA THR A 47 10.11 -0.78 10.36
C THR A 47 10.20 -1.65 11.61
N LEU A 48 9.07 -2.10 12.17
CA LEU A 48 9.06 -2.99 13.34
C LEU A 48 9.79 -4.30 13.05
N CYS A 49 9.56 -4.91 11.88
CA CYS A 49 10.26 -6.14 11.48
C CYS A 49 11.79 -5.96 11.42
N LEU A 50 12.26 -4.80 10.95
CA LEU A 50 13.69 -4.49 10.88
C LEU A 50 14.29 -4.17 12.26
N VAL A 51 13.55 -3.45 13.11
CA VAL A 51 14.01 -3.05 14.45
C VAL A 51 14.17 -4.25 15.39
N LEU A 52 13.34 -5.28 15.24
CA LEU A 52 13.42 -6.50 16.07
C LEU A 52 14.65 -7.36 15.77
N ARG A 53 15.45 -7.04 14.74
CA ARG A 53 16.74 -7.69 14.38
C ARG A 53 16.67 -9.22 14.25
N VAL A 54 15.49 -9.79 13.97
CA VAL A 54 15.35 -11.21 13.68
C VAL A 54 15.69 -11.44 12.21
N GLN A 55 16.71 -12.28 11.93
CA GLN A 55 17.23 -12.49 10.57
C GLN A 55 16.15 -12.91 9.56
N ILE A 56 15.20 -13.76 9.99
CA ILE A 56 14.09 -14.25 9.15
C ILE A 56 13.10 -13.12 8.80
N LEU A 57 13.00 -12.08 9.63
CA LEU A 57 12.09 -10.95 9.45
C LEU A 57 12.71 -9.79 8.66
N ALA A 58 14.02 -9.80 8.42
CA ALA A 58 14.70 -8.72 7.72
C ALA A 58 14.20 -8.57 6.26
N LEU A 59 14.20 -9.68 5.52
CA LEU A 59 13.76 -9.73 4.12
C LEU A 59 12.28 -9.34 3.94
N PRO A 60 11.31 -9.92 4.69
CA PRO A 60 9.92 -9.47 4.62
C PRO A 60 9.75 -8.02 5.09
N GLY A 61 10.53 -7.56 6.09
CA GLY A 61 10.53 -6.16 6.54
C GLY A 61 10.88 -5.16 5.43
N VAL A 62 11.92 -5.46 4.64
CA VAL A 62 12.28 -4.65 3.45
C VAL A 62 11.16 -4.67 2.41
N LEU A 63 10.56 -5.84 2.15
CA LEU A 63 9.43 -5.96 1.22
C LEU A 63 8.25 -5.08 1.64
N PHE A 64 7.90 -5.06 2.93
CA PHE A 64 6.84 -4.18 3.45
C PHE A 64 7.18 -2.71 3.25
N LEU A 65 8.43 -2.30 3.47
CA LEU A 65 8.85 -0.92 3.21
C LEU A 65 8.75 -0.55 1.73
N MET A 66 9.17 -1.43 0.83
CA MET A 66 9.04 -1.18 -0.62
C MET A 66 7.57 -1.07 -1.03
N MET A 67 6.70 -1.96 -0.52
CA MET A 67 5.26 -1.88 -0.78
C MET A 67 4.63 -0.60 -0.19
N ALA A 68 5.06 -0.19 1.00
CA ALA A 68 4.61 1.04 1.65
C ALA A 68 4.91 2.27 0.79
N LEU A 69 6.17 2.41 0.35
CA LEU A 69 6.61 3.51 -0.52
C LEU A 69 5.86 3.50 -1.85
N LEU A 70 5.64 2.32 -2.44
CA LEU A 70 4.90 2.18 -3.68
C LEU A 70 3.42 2.61 -3.53
N LEU A 71 2.77 2.26 -2.42
CA LEU A 71 1.41 2.71 -2.12
C LEU A 71 1.35 4.22 -1.93
N ILE A 72 2.26 4.78 -1.14
CA ILE A 72 2.33 6.22 -0.89
C ILE A 72 2.56 6.97 -2.21
N ALA A 73 3.46 6.51 -3.06
CA ALA A 73 3.68 7.07 -4.40
C ALA A 73 2.41 7.01 -5.26
N LYS A 74 1.71 5.88 -5.27
CA LYS A 74 0.42 5.72 -5.98
C LYS A 74 -0.72 6.58 -5.40
N GLY A 75 -0.63 6.96 -4.13
CA GLY A 75 -1.54 7.93 -3.50
C GLY A 75 -1.19 9.38 -3.87
N LEU A 76 0.10 9.70 -3.94
CA LEU A 76 0.63 11.01 -4.31
C LEU A 76 0.41 11.38 -5.78
N ASP A 77 0.37 10.39 -6.68
CA ASP A 77 0.20 10.54 -8.14
C ASP A 77 -1.10 11.28 -8.57
N ARG A 78 -1.97 11.67 -7.63
CA ARG A 78 -3.18 12.47 -7.89
C ARG A 78 -3.15 13.91 -7.37
N LYS A 79 -2.14 14.33 -6.62
CA LYS A 79 -2.20 15.62 -5.92
C LYS A 79 -1.94 16.85 -6.79
N ASP A 80 -1.21 16.73 -7.91
CA ASP A 80 -0.80 17.91 -8.71
C ASP A 80 -1.37 18.00 -10.14
N LYS A 81 -2.32 17.13 -10.53
CA LYS A 81 -2.94 17.20 -11.88
C LYS A 81 -4.31 17.88 -11.93
N LYS A 82 -4.78 18.47 -10.82
CA LYS A 82 -6.18 18.89 -10.63
C LYS A 82 -6.51 20.35 -11.00
N ILE A 83 -5.80 20.97 -11.95
CA ILE A 83 -6.23 22.27 -12.51
C ILE A 83 -6.77 22.15 -13.96
N PHE A 84 -6.49 21.06 -14.69
CA PHE A 84 -6.79 21.04 -16.14
C PHE A 84 -7.78 19.99 -16.66
N ILE A 85 -8.29 19.05 -15.83
CA ILE A 85 -9.09 17.92 -16.36
C ILE A 85 -10.52 17.81 -15.76
N ASP A 86 -10.85 18.50 -14.67
CA ASP A 86 -12.22 18.45 -14.09
C ASP A 86 -13.22 19.43 -14.74
N ARG A 87 -12.84 20.17 -15.81
CA ARG A 87 -13.71 21.19 -16.43
C ARG A 87 -14.42 20.74 -17.72
N TYR A 88 -14.33 19.47 -18.09
CA TYR A 88 -14.94 18.96 -19.34
C TYR A 88 -16.23 18.13 -19.14
N ASP A 89 -16.66 17.89 -17.89
CA ASP A 89 -17.88 17.12 -17.61
C ASP A 89 -19.11 17.96 -17.19
N ASP A 90 -18.99 19.29 -17.08
CA ASP A 90 -20.12 20.17 -16.68
C ASP A 90 -20.83 20.90 -17.85
N ASP A 91 -20.32 20.83 -19.09
CA ASP A 91 -20.88 21.56 -20.25
C ASP A 91 -21.79 20.71 -21.16
N ASN A 92 -22.18 19.50 -20.74
CA ASN A 92 -23.19 18.69 -21.44
C ASN A 92 -24.50 18.62 -20.62
N THR A 93 -25.13 19.77 -20.43
CA THR A 93 -26.59 19.84 -20.21
C THR A 93 -27.22 20.44 -21.47
N PRO A 94 -28.20 19.76 -22.11
CA PRO A 94 -28.91 20.31 -23.26
C PRO A 94 -29.79 21.51 -22.90
#